data_AF-A0A948UL45-F1
#
_entry.id   AF-A0A948UL45-F1
#
_cell.length_a   1.000
_cell.length_b   1.000
_cell.length_c   1.000
_cell.angle_alpha   90.00
_cell.angle_beta   90.00
_cell.angle_gamma   90.00
#
_symmetry.space_group_name_H-M   'P 1'
#
loop_
_entity.id
_entity.type
_entity.pdbx_description
1 polymer ?
#
loop_
_entity_poly.entity_id
_entity_poly.type
_entity_poly.pdbx_seq_one_letter_code
_entity_poly.pdbx_strand_id
1 'polypeptide(L)'
;MAENLVFLELIRRGYEVHYWKDKREVDFIAQKEGRTLAINVCYEDVIPERETEGLKELKDSGFRSDELFLVTRDTDKEQDRIRFVPPIHTSKAAIRGEKSTKHIKYSLVG
;
A
#
# COMPACT_ATOMS: atom_id res chain seq x y z
N MET A 1 -0.54 -4.57 -15.13
CA MET A 1 0.29 -5.25 -14.11
C MET A 1 1.37 -4.30 -13.63
N ALA A 2 1.28 -3.87 -12.38
CA ALA A 2 2.20 -2.93 -11.72
C ALA A 2 2.86 -3.52 -10.47
N GLU A 3 2.51 -4.76 -10.10
CA GLU A 3 3.05 -5.49 -8.95
C GLU A 3 4.58 -5.54 -8.94
N ASN A 4 5.21 -5.87 -10.08
CA ASN A 4 6.67 -5.92 -10.19
C ASN A 4 7.34 -4.59 -9.83
N LEU A 5 6.73 -3.47 -10.19
CA LEU A 5 7.27 -2.15 -9.87
C LEU A 5 7.15 -1.86 -8.37
N VAL A 6 6.01 -2.20 -7.77
CA VAL A 6 5.78 -2.08 -6.33
C VAL A 6 6.77 -2.96 -5.57
N PHE A 7 6.94 -4.22 -5.98
CA PHE A 7 7.90 -5.15 -5.39
C PHE A 7 9.34 -4.60 -5.43
N LEU A 8 9.82 -4.17 -6.60
CA LEU A 8 11.16 -3.60 -6.75
C LEU A 8 11.36 -2.38 -5.86
N GLU A 9 10.35 -1.53 -5.72
CA GLU A 9 10.42 -0.34 -4.87
C GLU A 9 10.46 -0.70 -3.37
N LEU A 10 9.72 -1.74 -2.94
CA LEU A 10 9.80 -2.27 -1.58
C LEU A 10 11.21 -2.81 -1.27
N ILE A 11 11.77 -3.61 -2.17
CA ILE A 11 13.13 -4.15 -2.05
C ILE A 11 14.17 -3.02 -2.02
N ARG A 12 14.07 -2.04 -2.93
CA ARG A 12 14.99 -0.87 -2.99
C ARG A 12 14.98 -0.06 -1.69
N ARG A 13 13.85 -0.05 -0.97
CA ARG A 13 13.69 0.62 0.32
C ARG A 13 14.11 -0.23 1.52
N GLY A 14 14.52 -1.47 1.29
CA GLY A 14 14.98 -2.39 2.34
C GLY A 14 13.85 -3.01 3.15
N TYR A 15 12.68 -3.20 2.56
CA TYR A 15 11.65 -4.06 3.16
C TYR A 15 12.00 -5.52 2.92
N GLU A 16 11.76 -6.36 3.93
CA GLU A 16 11.59 -7.79 3.74
C GLU A 16 10.17 -8.03 3.19
N VAL A 17 10.04 -8.75 2.08
CA VAL A 17 8.77 -8.91 1.37
C VAL A 17 8.40 -10.38 1.29
N HIS A 18 7.19 -10.70 1.75
CA HIS A 18 6.56 -12.02 1.68
C HIS A 18 5.23 -11.93 0.95
N TYR A 19 4.70 -13.09 0.57
CA TYR A 19 3.35 -13.22 0.02
C TYR A 19 2.44 -13.83 1.09
N TRP A 20 1.16 -13.47 1.09
CA TRP A 20 0.19 -14.08 1.98
C TRP A 20 -1.00 -14.63 1.20
N LYS A 21 -1.43 -15.84 1.56
CA LYS A 21 -2.53 -16.53 0.87
C LYS A 21 -3.32 -17.39 1.83
N ASP A 22 -4.64 -17.23 1.79
CA ASP A 22 -5.63 -18.16 2.34
C ASP A 22 -6.72 -18.39 1.28
N LYS A 23 -7.98 -17.99 1.51
CA LYS A 23 -9.03 -18.06 0.48
C LYS A 23 -8.83 -16.98 -0.58
N ARG A 24 -8.36 -15.80 -0.16
CA ARG A 24 -7.88 -14.71 -1.00
C ARG A 24 -6.37 -14.52 -0.82
N GLU A 25 -5.80 -13.75 -1.73
CA GLU A 25 -4.38 -13.42 -1.75
C GLU A 25 -4.17 -11.96 -1.32
N VAL A 26 -3.07 -11.74 -0.60
CA VAL A 26 -2.48 -10.41 -0.42
C VAL A 26 -1.14 -10.40 -1.14
N ASP A 27 -0.98 -9.49 -2.10
CA ASP A 27 0.16 -9.48 -3.02
C ASP A 27 1.48 -9.36 -2.26
N PHE A 28 1.55 -8.46 -1.26
CA PHE A 28 2.76 -8.26 -0.47
C PHE A 28 2.49 -8.02 1.01
N ILE A 29 3.24 -8.72 1.85
CA ILE A 29 3.48 -8.39 3.25
C ILE A 29 4.89 -7.82 3.33
N ALA A 30 5.02 -6.52 3.60
CA ALA A 30 6.29 -5.81 3.63
C ALA A 30 6.65 -5.41 5.07
N GLN A 31 7.82 -5.86 5.54
CA GLN A 31 8.28 -5.64 6.91
C GLN A 31 9.56 -4.83 6.95
N LYS A 32 9.60 -3.80 7.81
CA LYS A 32 10.79 -2.98 8.05
C LYS A 32 10.70 -2.29 9.41
N GLU A 33 11.78 -2.33 10.19
CA GLU A 33 11.90 -1.60 11.48
C GLU A 33 10.73 -1.89 12.44
N GLY A 34 10.29 -3.15 12.50
CA GLY A 34 9.17 -3.59 13.35
C GLY A 34 7.79 -3.17 12.87
N ARG A 35 7.67 -2.56 11.69
CA ARG A 35 6.39 -2.25 11.03
C ARG A 35 6.09 -3.28 9.95
N THR A 36 4.83 -3.67 9.85
CA THR A 36 4.30 -4.62 8.87
C THR A 36 3.20 -3.97 8.04
N LEU A 37 3.39 -3.90 6.73
CA LEU A 37 2.43 -3.38 5.76
C LEU A 37 1.83 -4.54 4.97
N ALA A 38 0.51 -4.55 4.81
CA ALA A 38 -0.17 -5.45 3.88
C ALA A 38 -0.62 -4.67 2.65
N ILE A 39 -0.28 -5.15 1.46
CA ILE A 39 -0.39 -4.38 0.22
C ILE A 39 -0.99 -5.26 -0.87
N ASN A 40 -2.09 -4.78 -1.47
CA ASN A 40 -2.57 -5.23 -2.77
C ASN A 40 -2.30 -4.17 -3.84
N VAL A 41 -2.31 -4.55 -5.11
CA VAL A 41 -2.00 -3.67 -6.23
C VAL A 41 -3.09 -3.78 -7.31
N CYS A 42 -3.83 -2.68 -7.54
CA CYS A 42 -4.87 -2.63 -8.57
C CYS A 42 -4.73 -1.38 -9.43
N TYR A 43 -4.30 -1.55 -10.68
CA TYR A 43 -4.11 -0.45 -11.63
C TYR A 43 -5.23 -0.35 -12.66
N GLU A 44 -6.38 -0.95 -12.39
CA GLU A 44 -7.59 -0.84 -13.23
C GLU A 44 -8.32 0.49 -12.95
N ASP A 45 -9.10 0.97 -13.92
CA ASP A 45 -9.90 2.20 -13.77
C ASP A 45 -11.05 2.02 -12.78
N VAL A 46 -11.60 0.80 -12.73
CA VAL A 46 -12.60 0.39 -11.76
C VAL A 46 -11.92 -0.59 -10.84
N ILE A 47 -11.87 -0.27 -9.54
CA ILE A 47 -11.27 -1.14 -8.53
C ILE A 47 -12.28 -2.22 -8.15
N PRO A 48 -12.04 -3.50 -8.48
CA PRO A 48 -12.93 -4.59 -8.08
C PRO A 48 -12.94 -4.76 -6.55
N GLU A 49 -14.08 -5.13 -5.98
CA GLU A 49 -14.21 -5.32 -4.52
C GLU A 49 -13.24 -6.38 -3.98
N ARG A 50 -13.00 -7.44 -4.78
CA ARG A 50 -12.05 -8.53 -4.48
C ARG A 50 -10.64 -8.05 -4.12
N GLU A 51 -10.21 -6.89 -4.62
CA GLU A 51 -8.87 -6.34 -4.33
C GLU A 51 -8.74 -5.88 -2.88
N THR A 52 -9.88 -5.54 -2.25
CA THR A 52 -9.94 -5.20 -0.82
C THR A 52 -10.29 -6.40 0.06
N GLU A 53 -10.93 -7.43 -0.49
CA GLU A 53 -11.34 -8.62 0.26
C GLU A 53 -10.15 -9.37 0.86
N GLY A 54 -9.04 -9.51 0.13
CA GLY A 54 -7.83 -10.15 0.66
C GLY A 54 -7.26 -9.43 1.87
N LEU A 55 -7.25 -8.09 1.85
CA LEU A 55 -6.80 -7.27 2.99
C LEU A 55 -7.77 -7.37 4.18
N LYS A 56 -9.07 -7.49 3.94
CA LYS A 56 -10.08 -7.72 4.97
C LYS A 56 -9.90 -9.11 5.60
N GLU A 57 -9.71 -10.13 4.77
CA GLU A 57 -9.46 -11.51 5.22
C GLU A 57 -8.18 -11.62 6.06
N LEU A 58 -7.09 -11.00 5.61
CA LEU A 58 -5.84 -10.93 6.39
C LEU A 58 -6.07 -10.31 7.77
N LYS A 59 -6.80 -9.20 7.83
CA LYS A 59 -7.11 -8.53 9.10
C LYS A 59 -7.93 -9.42 10.03
N ASP A 60 -8.90 -10.14 9.48
CA ASP A 60 -9.79 -11.04 10.25
C ASP A 60 -9.10 -12.36 10.66
N SER A 61 -8.02 -12.75 9.98
CA SER A 61 -7.21 -13.94 10.31
C SER A 61 -6.43 -13.83 11.64
N GLY A 62 -6.34 -12.62 12.21
CA GLY A 62 -5.51 -12.34 13.38
C GLY A 62 -4.04 -12.05 13.05
N PHE A 63 -3.67 -12.06 11.77
CA PHE A 63 -2.35 -11.59 11.33
C PHE A 63 -2.17 -10.10 11.67
N ARG A 64 -1.10 -9.77 12.38
CA ARG A 64 -0.82 -8.39 12.80
C ARG A 64 -0.17 -7.60 11.66
N SER A 65 -0.94 -6.71 11.06
CA SER A 65 -0.45 -5.65 10.17
C SER A 65 -0.72 -4.29 10.80
N ASP A 66 0.19 -3.34 10.57
CA ASP A 66 0.05 -1.96 11.07
C ASP A 66 -0.75 -1.10 10.11
N GLU A 67 -0.62 -1.33 8.79
CA GLU A 67 -1.36 -0.63 7.75
C GLU A 67 -1.78 -1.57 6.61
N LEU A 68 -2.94 -1.26 6.02
CA LEU A 68 -3.51 -1.94 4.86
C LEU A 68 -3.52 -0.98 3.68
N PHE A 69 -2.88 -1.34 2.58
CA PHE A 69 -2.78 -0.52 1.38
C PHE A 69 -3.36 -1.23 0.16
N LEU A 70 -4.09 -0.48 -0.65
CA LEU A 70 -4.32 -0.81 -2.05
C LEU A 70 -3.58 0.21 -2.90
N VAL A 71 -2.52 -0.22 -3.58
CA VAL A 71 -1.80 0.65 -4.53
C VAL A 71 -2.63 0.76 -5.80
N THR A 72 -3.03 1.98 -6.14
CA THR A 72 -3.89 2.27 -7.29
C THR A 72 -3.15 3.07 -8.36
N ARG A 73 -3.76 3.24 -9.53
CA ARG A 73 -3.21 4.11 -10.58
C ARG A 73 -3.14 5.57 -10.12
N ASP A 74 -4.25 6.10 -9.63
CA ASP A 74 -4.44 7.54 -9.36
C ASP A 74 -5.46 7.83 -8.22
N THR A 75 -5.98 6.81 -7.56
CA THR A 75 -6.99 6.96 -6.50
C THR A 75 -6.33 7.11 -5.13
N ASP A 76 -6.55 8.27 -4.49
CA ASP A 76 -6.15 8.57 -3.11
C ASP A 76 -7.40 8.69 -2.22
N LYS A 77 -7.64 7.69 -1.36
CA LYS A 77 -8.77 7.68 -0.41
C LYS A 77 -8.52 6.70 0.73
N GLU A 78 -9.35 6.77 1.77
CA GLU A 78 -9.41 5.75 2.82
C GLU A 78 -10.84 5.17 2.91
N GLN A 79 -10.96 3.85 2.94
CA GLN A 79 -12.23 3.14 3.08
C GLN A 79 -11.99 1.84 3.86
N ASP A 80 -12.82 1.53 4.85
CA ASP A 80 -12.72 0.29 5.66
C ASP A 80 -11.35 0.07 6.34
N ARG A 81 -10.63 1.16 6.70
CA ARG A 81 -9.23 1.17 7.17
C ARG A 81 -8.19 0.72 6.14
N ILE A 82 -8.58 0.62 4.87
CA ILE A 82 -7.70 0.39 3.73
C ILE A 82 -7.40 1.74 3.09
N ARG A 83 -6.11 2.04 2.91
CA ARG A 83 -5.65 3.25 2.23
C ARG A 83 -5.38 2.93 0.77
N PHE A 84 -6.10 3.62 -0.10
CA PHE A 84 -5.94 3.58 -1.53
C PHE A 84 -4.93 4.66 -1.87
N VAL A 85 -3.79 4.30 -2.45
CA VAL A 85 -2.70 5.24 -2.69
C VAL A 85 -2.11 5.05 -4.09
N PRO A 86 -1.86 6.14 -4.84
CA PRO A 86 -1.04 6.06 -6.04
C PRO A 86 0.40 5.66 -5.70
N PRO A 87 1.18 5.05 -6.62
CA PRO A 87 2.58 4.64 -6.41
C PRO A 87 3.51 5.78 -5.95
N ILE A 88 3.25 7.02 -6.36
CA ILE A 88 4.04 8.20 -5.95
C ILE A 88 3.80 8.53 -4.46
N HIS A 89 2.61 8.20 -3.93
CA HIS A 89 2.22 8.42 -2.55
C HIS A 89 2.57 7.26 -1.61
N THR A 90 2.88 6.06 -2.10
CA THR A 90 3.51 5.01 -1.27
C THR A 90 4.79 5.56 -0.61
N SER A 91 5.44 6.55 -1.23
CA SER A 91 6.56 7.31 -0.68
C SER A 91 6.25 8.22 0.51
N LYS A 92 5.02 8.73 0.64
CA LYS A 92 4.59 9.66 1.69
C LYS A 92 3.67 9.01 2.72
N ALA A 93 2.81 8.07 2.29
CA ALA A 93 1.88 7.36 3.15
C ALA A 93 2.59 6.31 4.01
N ALA A 94 3.55 5.55 3.46
CA ALA A 94 4.34 4.57 4.22
C ALA A 94 5.34 5.20 5.21
N ILE A 95 5.58 6.53 5.12
CA ILE A 95 6.60 7.26 5.91
C ILE A 95 5.95 8.32 6.82
N ARG A 96 4.65 8.27 7.07
CA ARG A 96 4.04 9.18 8.06
C ARG A 96 4.25 8.66 9.50
N GLY A 97 5.50 8.31 9.80
CA GLY A 97 6.08 8.32 11.15
C GLY A 97 6.59 9.70 11.57
N GLU A 98 6.56 10.72 10.70
CA GLU A 98 6.96 12.08 11.05
C GLU A 98 5.75 13.03 11.13
N LYS A 99 5.65 13.70 12.28
CA LYS A 99 4.72 14.81 12.52
C LYS A 99 5.01 15.91 11.51
N SER A 100 3.94 16.36 10.84
CA SER A 100 3.74 17.74 10.34
C SER A 100 4.95 18.47 9.74
N THR A 101 4.97 18.62 8.41
CA THR A 101 5.35 19.92 7.83
C THR A 101 4.45 20.28 6.66
N LYS A 102 3.87 21.48 6.76
CA LYS A 102 3.08 22.17 5.74
C LYS A 102 3.95 22.49 4.52
N HIS A 103 3.26 22.62 3.38
CA HIS A 103 3.66 23.36 2.18
C HIS A 103 4.81 22.79 1.33
N ILE A 104 4.46 22.26 0.16
CA ILE A 104 5.20 22.57 -1.07
C ILE A 104 4.16 22.86 -2.16
N LYS A 105 4.05 24.14 -2.54
CA LYS A 105 3.39 24.58 -3.77
C LYS A 105 4.27 24.15 -4.94
N TYR A 106 3.71 23.44 -5.92
CA TYR A 106 4.36 23.32 -7.23
C TYR A 106 4.23 24.68 -7.92
N SER A 107 5.32 25.45 -8.00
CA SER A 107 5.47 26.44 -9.06
C SER A 107 6.01 25.69 -10.27
N LEU A 108 5.17 25.56 -11.30
CA LEU A 108 5.63 25.28 -12.65
C LEU A 108 6.52 26.46 -13.05
N VAL A 109 7.82 26.20 -13.21
CA VAL A 109 8.71 27.13 -13.88
C VAL A 109 8.46 26.93 -15.37
N GLY A 110 7.82 27.93 -15.98
CA GLY A 110 7.63 28.12 -17.41
C GLY A 110 7.63 29.61 -17.67
#